data_AF-A0A401SJV9-F1
#
_entry.id   AF-A0A401SJV9-F1
#
_cell.length_a   1.000
_cell.length_b   1.000
_cell.length_c   1.000
_cell.angle_alpha   90.00
_cell.angle_beta   90.00
_cell.angle_gamma   90.00
#
_symmetry.space_group_name_H-M   'P 1'
#
loop_
_entity.id
_entity.type
_entity.pdbx_description
1 polymer ?
#
loop_
_entity_poly.entity_id
_entity_poly.type
_entity_poly.pdbx_seq_one_letter_code
_entity_poly.pdbx_strand_id
1 'polypeptide(L)'
;MIDVKDYMLVQVKDQTVGRLPSKVAGEQFVIQECENCNIYIFDHSATITIDDCTNCRIFLGPIKGSVFFRNCTDCKCVVACQQFRTRDCKKMDIFLCCATQPIIESSTGMKFGCFQYYYPELGYQFKDAGLSIFNNNWSNIHDFTPVADENNWTLLPEDALPQDFVPLPDLEEFKSVRISTELNRSIVPVTRGHRQKNSEELCLVVFFAGVYTTANARKLIDEMAAKDFALVQTKEISMRPDDANRVFKEKAADFIPLLQQGPVVALEFNGDGAVEACQNIVSTVFSASKVFVSESKSSASQDVDNFYNYADMQMGM
;
A
#
# COMPACT_ATOMS: atom_id res chain seq x y z
N MET A 1 -10.95 -13.40 29.99
CA MET A 1 -11.32 -12.01 30.24
C MET A 1 -10.28 -11.18 29.50
N ILE A 2 -10.71 -10.33 28.57
CA ILE A 2 -9.82 -9.49 27.76
C ILE A 2 -9.32 -8.38 28.69
N ASP A 3 -8.01 -8.30 28.94
CA ASP A 3 -7.43 -7.20 29.74
C ASP A 3 -7.20 -6.00 28.81
N VAL A 4 -7.76 -4.85 29.18
CA VAL A 4 -7.63 -3.60 28.41
C VAL A 4 -6.16 -3.21 28.24
N LYS A 5 -5.29 -3.57 29.20
CA LYS A 5 -3.85 -3.32 29.13
C LYS A 5 -3.16 -4.06 27.98
N ASP A 6 -3.72 -5.17 27.52
CA ASP A 6 -3.18 -5.93 26.40
C ASP A 6 -3.38 -5.20 25.06
N TYR A 7 -4.25 -4.20 25.01
CA TYR A 7 -4.62 -3.45 23.80
C TYR A 7 -4.22 -1.97 23.85
N MET A 8 -3.36 -1.62 24.80
CA MET A 8 -2.83 -0.27 24.91
C MET A 8 -1.35 -0.25 25.31
N LEU A 9 -0.63 0.74 24.81
CA LEU A 9 0.72 1.10 25.23
C LEU A 9 0.67 2.56 25.63
N VAL A 10 0.74 2.83 26.94
CA VAL A 10 0.57 4.17 27.50
C VAL A 10 1.76 4.53 28.35
N GLN A 11 2.31 5.73 28.14
CA GLN A 11 3.43 6.30 28.93
C GLN A 11 4.69 5.42 28.93
N VAL A 12 4.92 4.68 27.84
CA VAL A 12 6.13 3.88 27.67
C VAL A 12 7.27 4.82 27.28
N LYS A 13 8.44 4.67 27.91
CA LYS A 13 9.62 5.48 27.62
C LYS A 13 10.86 4.63 27.47
N ASP A 14 11.70 4.97 26.48
CA ASP A 14 13.03 4.40 26.25
C ASP A 14 13.01 2.86 26.16
N GLN A 15 11.97 2.29 25.56
CA GLN A 15 11.75 0.84 25.48
C GLN A 15 11.39 0.39 24.07
N THR A 16 11.73 -0.87 23.80
CA THR A 16 11.16 -1.64 22.69
C THR A 16 10.01 -2.47 23.23
N VAL A 17 8.81 -2.31 22.67
CA VAL A 17 7.57 -3.01 23.08
C VAL A 17 6.74 -3.39 21.86
N GLY A 18 5.76 -4.28 22.02
CA GLY A 18 4.94 -4.69 20.89
C GLY A 18 3.99 -5.83 21.16
N ARG A 19 3.42 -6.36 20.08
CA ARG A 19 2.51 -7.51 20.07
C ARG A 19 2.93 -8.47 18.97
N LEU A 20 3.03 -9.74 19.33
CA LEU A 20 3.27 -10.83 18.39
C LEU A 20 1.99 -11.15 17.58
N PRO A 21 2.12 -11.91 16.48
CA PRO A 21 0.95 -12.39 15.74
C PRO A 21 -0.10 -13.06 16.63
N SER A 22 -1.38 -12.85 16.29
CA SER A 22 -2.57 -13.35 17.01
C SER A 22 -2.78 -12.78 18.43
N LYS A 23 -2.03 -11.76 18.84
CA LYS A 23 -2.20 -11.11 20.16
C LYS A 23 -3.16 -9.92 20.14
N VAL A 24 -3.40 -9.31 18.99
CA VAL A 24 -4.40 -8.24 18.83
C VAL A 24 -5.67 -8.78 18.19
N ALA A 25 -5.53 -9.65 17.17
CA ALA A 25 -6.60 -10.41 16.54
C ALA A 25 -7.80 -9.55 16.09
N GLY A 26 -7.54 -8.38 15.52
CA GLY A 26 -8.58 -7.51 14.95
C GLY A 26 -9.25 -6.59 15.97
N GLU A 27 -8.80 -6.55 17.22
CA GLU A 27 -9.28 -5.60 18.21
C GLU A 27 -8.75 -4.19 17.97
N GLN A 28 -9.34 -3.21 18.65
CA GLN A 28 -8.81 -1.83 18.70
C GLN A 28 -7.51 -1.79 19.50
N PHE A 29 -6.57 -0.93 19.11
CA PHE A 29 -5.32 -0.70 19.85
C PHE A 29 -5.08 0.80 20.10
N VAL A 30 -4.48 1.15 21.24
CA VAL A 30 -4.17 2.54 21.61
C VAL A 30 -2.68 2.68 21.93
N ILE A 31 -2.03 3.69 21.37
CA ILE A 31 -0.67 4.09 21.73
C ILE A 31 -0.73 5.54 22.19
N GLN A 32 -0.30 5.85 23.40
CA GLN A 32 -0.47 7.18 23.96
C GLN A 32 0.72 7.60 24.84
N GLU A 33 1.17 8.84 24.70
CA GLU A 33 2.21 9.44 25.55
C GLU A 33 3.53 8.64 25.59
N CYS A 34 3.87 7.96 24.48
CA CYS A 34 5.12 7.20 24.38
C CYS A 34 6.28 8.09 23.90
N GLU A 35 7.48 7.89 24.47
CA GLU A 35 8.66 8.71 24.17
C GLU A 35 9.89 7.83 23.91
N ASN A 36 10.65 8.11 22.85
CA ASN A 36 11.88 7.39 22.51
C ASN A 36 11.70 5.85 22.39
N CYS A 37 10.54 5.39 21.93
CA CYS A 37 10.21 3.96 21.90
C CYS A 37 10.36 3.33 20.51
N ASN A 38 10.61 2.02 20.49
CA ASN A 38 10.36 1.18 19.32
C ASN A 38 9.11 0.35 19.57
N ILE A 39 8.09 0.46 18.72
CA ILE A 39 6.78 -0.16 18.91
C ILE A 39 6.46 -1.05 17.72
N TYR A 40 6.23 -2.34 17.94
CA TYR A 40 5.96 -3.30 16.87
C TYR A 40 4.66 -4.07 17.11
N ILE A 41 3.63 -3.76 16.34
CA ILE A 41 2.34 -4.48 16.39
C ILE A 41 2.28 -5.43 15.19
N PHE A 42 2.78 -6.66 15.35
CA PHE A 42 2.82 -7.69 14.30
C PHE A 42 1.51 -8.45 14.15
N ASP A 43 0.39 -7.73 14.18
CA ASP A 43 -0.94 -8.31 14.04
C ASP A 43 -1.92 -7.32 13.39
N HIS A 44 -3.05 -7.84 12.91
CA HIS A 44 -4.11 -7.01 12.39
C HIS A 44 -4.97 -6.42 13.52
N SER A 45 -5.56 -5.25 13.24
CA SER A 45 -6.34 -4.47 14.21
C SER A 45 -7.58 -3.86 13.55
N ALA A 46 -8.61 -3.54 14.35
CA ALA A 46 -9.78 -2.81 13.85
C ALA A 46 -9.43 -1.35 13.53
N THR A 47 -8.83 -0.65 14.50
CA THR A 47 -8.43 0.76 14.43
C THR A 47 -7.31 1.01 15.42
N ILE A 48 -6.43 1.97 15.13
CA ILE A 48 -5.35 2.37 16.04
C ILE A 48 -5.33 3.89 16.19
N THR A 49 -5.29 4.37 17.43
CA THR A 49 -5.01 5.79 17.75
C THR A 49 -3.61 5.92 18.35
N ILE A 50 -2.86 6.92 17.89
CA ILE A 50 -1.52 7.23 18.36
C ILE A 50 -1.50 8.69 18.79
N ASP A 51 -1.36 8.92 20.09
CA ASP A 51 -1.55 10.22 20.72
C ASP A 51 -0.29 10.66 21.46
N ASP A 52 0.12 11.91 21.26
CA ASP A 52 1.16 12.57 22.06
C ASP A 52 2.49 11.78 22.12
N CYS A 53 2.83 11.07 21.04
CA CYS A 53 4.06 10.29 20.96
C CYS A 53 5.22 11.08 20.34
N THR A 54 6.41 10.94 20.92
CA THR A 54 7.60 11.68 20.48
C THR A 54 8.78 10.74 20.24
N ASN A 55 9.50 10.95 19.12
CA ASN A 55 10.71 10.19 18.79
C ASN A 55 10.52 8.66 18.79
N CYS A 56 9.39 8.18 18.28
CA CYS A 56 9.06 6.76 18.25
C CYS A 56 9.27 6.14 16.86
N ARG A 57 9.69 4.87 16.82
CA ARG A 57 9.76 4.04 15.60
C ARG A 57 8.67 2.98 15.68
N ILE A 58 7.72 2.99 14.74
CA ILE A 58 6.46 2.26 14.89
C ILE A 58 6.20 1.38 13.65
N PHE A 59 6.06 0.08 13.86
CA PHE A 59 5.48 -0.84 12.89
C PHE A 59 4.05 -1.18 13.29
N LEU A 60 3.09 -0.98 12.39
CA LEU A 60 1.70 -1.39 12.56
C LEU A 60 1.31 -2.37 11.45
N GLY A 61 0.88 -3.56 11.84
CA GLY A 61 0.25 -4.52 10.96
C GLY A 61 -1.06 -3.99 10.34
N PRO A 62 -1.74 -4.78 9.51
CA PRO A 62 -2.90 -4.33 8.73
C PRO A 62 -4.07 -3.85 9.60
N ILE A 63 -4.51 -2.60 9.40
CA ILE A 63 -5.60 -1.98 10.16
C ILE A 63 -6.85 -1.90 9.27
N LYS A 64 -7.89 -2.65 9.64
CA LYS A 64 -9.15 -2.74 8.88
C LYS A 64 -9.81 -1.38 8.62
N GLY A 65 -9.76 -0.49 9.61
CA GLY A 65 -10.32 0.84 9.55
C GLY A 65 -9.23 1.91 9.52
N SER A 66 -9.33 2.85 10.46
CA SER A 66 -8.45 4.02 10.52
C SER A 66 -7.22 3.81 11.39
N VAL A 67 -6.13 4.43 10.97
CA VAL A 67 -5.05 4.84 11.87
C VAL A 67 -5.12 6.36 12.04
N PHE A 68 -5.01 6.85 13.28
CA PHE A 68 -5.06 8.28 13.56
C PHE A 68 -3.91 8.70 14.47
N PHE A 69 -2.96 9.46 13.92
CA PHE A 69 -1.90 10.13 14.67
C PHE A 69 -2.36 11.52 15.11
N ARG A 70 -2.24 11.84 16.40
CA ARG A 70 -2.55 13.17 16.95
C ARG A 70 -1.39 13.65 17.81
N ASN A 71 -0.99 14.90 17.66
CA ASN A 71 0.10 15.52 18.45
C ASN A 71 1.43 14.75 18.44
N CYS A 72 1.70 13.94 17.40
CA CYS A 72 2.92 13.14 17.34
C CYS A 72 4.07 13.92 16.68
N THR A 73 5.28 13.80 17.22
CA THR A 73 6.46 14.51 16.71
C THR A 73 7.66 13.58 16.52
N ASP A 74 8.41 13.77 15.44
CA ASP A 74 9.66 13.03 15.16
C ASP A 74 9.47 11.50 15.12
N CYS A 75 8.32 11.01 14.66
CA CYS A 75 8.04 9.57 14.60
C CYS A 75 8.26 8.99 13.20
N LYS A 76 8.77 7.77 13.15
CA LYS A 76 9.05 7.02 11.92
C LYS A 76 8.19 5.77 11.90
N CYS A 77 7.42 5.55 10.83
CA CYS A 77 6.35 4.57 10.85
C CYS A 77 6.33 3.70 9.59
N VAL A 78 5.95 2.43 9.74
CA VAL A 78 5.52 1.54 8.66
C VAL A 78 4.09 1.11 8.97
N VAL A 79 3.14 1.44 8.10
CA VAL A 79 1.70 1.32 8.40
C VAL A 79 0.91 0.80 7.20
N ALA A 80 0.04 -0.18 7.45
CA ALA A 80 -0.98 -0.61 6.50
C ALA A 80 -2.39 -0.36 7.09
N CYS A 81 -3.25 0.36 6.37
CA CYS A 81 -4.58 0.74 6.87
C CYS A 81 -5.58 0.97 5.74
N GLN A 82 -6.87 1.02 6.09
CA GLN A 82 -7.89 1.51 5.15
C GLN A 82 -7.83 3.03 5.04
N GLN A 83 -7.80 3.74 6.17
CA GLN A 83 -7.78 5.20 6.23
C GLN A 83 -6.61 5.70 7.08
N PHE A 84 -5.80 6.58 6.51
CA PHE A 84 -4.70 7.24 7.20
C PHE A 84 -5.06 8.69 7.54
N ARG A 85 -4.92 9.07 8.80
CA ARG A 85 -5.19 10.44 9.28
C ARG A 85 -4.09 10.93 10.20
N THR A 86 -3.68 12.18 10.04
CA THR A 86 -2.88 12.90 11.04
C THR A 86 -3.52 14.22 11.41
N ARG A 87 -3.35 14.64 12.66
CA ARG A 87 -3.67 16.00 13.11
C ARG A 87 -2.59 16.50 14.06
N ASP A 88 -2.16 17.74 13.89
CA ASP A 88 -1.19 18.37 14.80
C ASP A 88 0.16 17.62 14.89
N CYS A 89 0.57 16.94 13.81
CA CYS A 89 1.80 16.15 13.77
C CYS A 89 2.98 16.91 13.15
N LYS A 90 4.21 16.58 13.56
CA LYS A 90 5.43 17.22 13.05
C LYS A 90 6.54 16.23 12.75
N LYS A 91 7.20 16.37 11.59
CA LYS A 91 8.39 15.58 11.21
C LYS A 91 8.11 14.07 11.28
N MET A 92 7.14 13.61 10.50
CA MET A 92 6.74 12.20 10.45
C MET A 92 7.27 11.57 9.17
N ASP A 93 8.01 10.47 9.26
CA ASP A 93 8.42 9.68 8.09
C ASP A 93 7.58 8.39 8.05
N ILE A 94 6.79 8.17 7.01
CA ILE A 94 5.77 7.11 6.97
C ILE A 94 5.90 6.27 5.70
N PHE A 95 6.17 4.98 5.84
CA PHE A 95 6.02 3.99 4.77
C PHE A 95 4.60 3.42 4.82
N LEU A 96 3.78 3.74 3.82
CA LEU A 96 2.32 3.63 3.90
C LEU A 96 1.76 2.64 2.87
N CYS A 97 0.80 1.84 3.33
CA CYS A 97 -0.21 1.19 2.51
C CYS A 97 -1.58 1.73 2.93
N CYS A 98 -2.25 2.48 2.07
CA CYS A 98 -3.53 3.11 2.39
C CYS A 98 -4.57 2.87 1.29
N ALA A 99 -5.68 2.22 1.64
CA ALA A 99 -6.73 1.88 0.67
C ALA A 99 -7.46 3.11 0.14
N THR A 100 -7.54 4.19 0.92
CA THR A 100 -8.10 5.48 0.53
C THR A 100 -7.03 6.57 0.40
N GLN A 101 -7.42 7.78 0.00
CA GLN A 101 -6.56 8.95 0.02
C GLN A 101 -6.09 9.25 1.46
N PRO A 102 -4.77 9.27 1.75
CA PRO A 102 -4.26 9.66 3.06
C PRO A 102 -4.49 11.14 3.33
N ILE A 103 -4.81 11.48 4.57
CA ILE A 103 -5.20 12.83 4.99
C ILE A 103 -4.24 13.36 6.05
N ILE A 104 -3.84 14.61 5.89
CA ILE A 104 -3.15 15.40 6.93
C ILE A 104 -3.93 16.67 7.26
N GLU A 105 -3.84 17.11 8.51
CA GLU A 105 -4.44 18.36 9.01
C GLU A 105 -3.52 18.98 10.05
N SER A 106 -3.32 20.30 10.03
CA SER A 106 -2.48 21.07 10.96
C SER A 106 -1.11 20.44 11.22
N SER A 107 -0.51 19.78 10.21
CA SER A 107 0.69 18.97 10.34
C SER A 107 1.78 19.46 9.40
N THR A 108 3.06 19.36 9.79
CA THR A 108 4.18 19.86 8.98
C THR A 108 5.37 18.90 8.94
N GLY A 109 6.12 18.91 7.84
CA GLY A 109 7.28 18.03 7.67
C GLY A 109 6.90 16.55 7.56
N MET A 110 5.74 16.26 6.99
CA MET A 110 5.26 14.89 6.76
C MET A 110 5.97 14.31 5.53
N LYS A 111 6.43 13.05 5.58
CA LYS A 111 7.05 12.40 4.43
C LYS A 111 6.49 11.02 4.22
N PHE A 112 6.20 10.68 2.98
CA PHE A 112 5.55 9.43 2.62
C PHE A 112 6.40 8.58 1.68
N GLY A 113 6.48 7.29 1.97
CA GLY A 113 7.06 6.24 1.12
C GLY A 113 6.07 5.09 0.95
N CYS A 114 6.30 4.21 -0.02
CA CYS A 114 5.47 3.02 -0.19
C CYS A 114 5.76 2.00 0.93
N PHE A 115 4.74 1.31 1.43
CA PHE A 115 4.92 0.20 2.36
C PHE A 115 5.86 -0.87 1.77
N GLN A 116 6.87 -1.27 2.55
CA GLN A 116 7.80 -2.32 2.19
C GLN A 116 8.14 -3.15 3.42
N TYR A 117 7.48 -4.31 3.54
CA TYR A 117 7.65 -5.18 4.71
C TYR A 117 7.13 -6.59 4.43
N TYR A 118 7.70 -7.58 5.12
CA TYR A 118 7.31 -8.97 5.07
C TYR A 118 7.52 -9.65 6.42
N TYR A 119 6.57 -10.50 6.81
CA TYR A 119 6.75 -11.65 7.69
C TYR A 119 5.70 -12.71 7.31
N PRO A 120 5.88 -13.99 7.66
CA PRO A 120 5.03 -15.08 7.15
C PRO A 120 3.52 -14.89 7.36
N GLU A 121 3.11 -14.33 8.49
CA GLU A 121 1.72 -14.14 8.88
C GLU A 121 1.07 -12.91 8.20
N LEU A 122 1.88 -11.96 7.71
CA LEU A 122 1.40 -10.66 7.25
C LEU A 122 0.38 -10.78 6.11
N GLY A 123 0.59 -11.71 5.18
CA GLY A 123 -0.35 -11.94 4.07
C GLY A 123 -1.75 -12.35 4.53
N TYR A 124 -1.86 -13.19 5.56
CA TYR A 124 -3.15 -13.56 6.16
C TYR A 124 -3.76 -12.40 6.94
N GLN A 125 -2.95 -11.63 7.65
CA GLN A 125 -3.41 -10.45 8.38
C GLN A 125 -3.99 -9.35 7.47
N PHE A 126 -3.44 -9.17 6.26
CA PHE A 126 -4.04 -8.28 5.26
C PHE A 126 -5.45 -8.76 4.87
N LYS A 127 -5.60 -10.08 4.67
CA LYS A 127 -6.90 -10.71 4.37
C LYS A 127 -7.88 -10.56 5.53
N ASP A 128 -7.45 -10.81 6.76
CA ASP A 128 -8.30 -10.70 7.95
C ASP A 128 -8.75 -9.24 8.21
N ALA A 129 -7.88 -8.27 7.90
CA ALA A 129 -8.22 -6.85 7.91
C ALA A 129 -9.12 -6.42 6.73
N GLY A 130 -9.35 -7.29 5.73
CA GLY A 130 -10.11 -6.94 4.52
C GLY A 130 -9.40 -5.93 3.62
N LEU A 131 -8.07 -5.87 3.67
CA LEU A 131 -7.25 -4.98 2.86
C LEU A 131 -6.64 -5.72 1.67
N SER A 132 -6.86 -5.20 0.47
CA SER A 132 -6.13 -5.65 -0.71
C SER A 132 -4.72 -5.09 -0.71
N ILE A 133 -3.73 -5.96 -0.95
CA ILE A 133 -2.33 -5.55 -1.16
C ILE A 133 -2.14 -4.74 -2.45
N PHE A 134 -3.13 -4.73 -3.35
CA PHE A 134 -3.08 -3.98 -4.61
C PHE A 134 -3.78 -2.62 -4.52
N ASN A 135 -4.40 -2.28 -3.39
CA ASN A 135 -5.06 -0.98 -3.21
C ASN A 135 -4.23 -0.09 -2.29
N ASN A 136 -3.32 0.68 -2.87
CA ASN A 136 -2.40 1.54 -2.12
C ASN A 136 -2.23 2.94 -2.76
N ASN A 137 -2.76 3.97 -2.09
CA ASN A 137 -2.73 5.38 -2.51
C ASN A 137 -1.71 6.22 -1.72
N TRP A 138 -0.65 5.59 -1.20
CA TRP A 138 0.31 6.17 -0.26
C TRP A 138 0.90 7.54 -0.63
N SER A 139 0.91 7.92 -1.90
CA SER A 139 1.52 9.16 -2.39
C SER A 139 0.51 10.25 -2.80
N ASN A 140 -0.80 9.99 -2.73
CA ASN A 140 -1.84 10.96 -3.11
C ASN A 140 -2.39 11.64 -1.84
N ILE A 141 -1.64 12.58 -1.27
CA ILE A 141 -1.98 13.14 0.04
C ILE A 141 -2.95 14.31 -0.10
N HIS A 142 -4.02 14.29 0.70
CA HIS A 142 -4.89 15.44 0.89
C HIS A 142 -4.49 16.21 2.14
N ASP A 143 -4.18 17.50 1.98
CA ASP A 143 -3.89 18.42 3.08
C ASP A 143 -5.10 19.34 3.29
N PHE A 144 -5.73 19.25 4.47
CA PHE A 144 -6.87 20.09 4.85
C PHE A 144 -6.46 21.52 5.23
N THR A 145 -5.20 21.75 5.55
CA THR A 145 -4.67 23.04 6.04
C THR A 145 -3.42 23.45 5.26
N PRO A 146 -3.51 23.57 3.92
CA PRO A 146 -2.36 23.99 3.13
C PRO A 146 -1.96 25.41 3.50
N VAL A 147 -0.65 25.64 3.62
CA VAL A 147 -0.07 26.97 3.83
C VAL A 147 0.44 27.47 2.48
N ALA A 148 0.13 28.72 2.12
CA ALA A 148 0.60 29.30 0.87
C ALA A 148 2.13 29.28 0.81
N ASP A 149 2.69 28.87 -0.34
CA ASP A 149 4.13 28.79 -0.60
C ASP A 149 4.93 27.81 0.28
N GLU A 150 4.26 27.00 1.12
CA GLU A 150 4.87 25.92 1.89
C GLU A 150 4.30 24.57 1.47
N ASN A 151 5.10 23.52 1.61
CA ASN A 151 4.64 22.16 1.40
C ASN A 151 4.71 21.39 2.73
N ASN A 152 3.55 21.11 3.31
CA ASN A 152 3.42 20.41 4.58
C ASN A 152 3.85 18.94 4.48
N TRP A 153 3.91 18.39 3.26
CA TRP A 153 4.29 17.00 3.03
C TRP A 153 5.17 16.81 1.79
N THR A 154 6.04 15.81 1.80
CA THR A 154 6.80 15.40 0.62
C THR A 154 6.83 13.89 0.49
N LEU A 155 7.41 13.38 -0.59
CA LEU A 155 7.71 11.96 -0.70
C LEU A 155 9.12 11.71 -0.16
N LEU A 156 9.31 10.61 0.57
CA LEU A 156 10.62 10.11 0.95
C LEU A 156 11.46 9.83 -0.31
N PRO A 157 12.81 9.85 -0.22
CA PRO A 157 13.68 9.39 -1.30
C PRO A 157 13.26 7.99 -1.79
N GLU A 158 13.43 7.73 -3.09
CA GLU A 158 13.02 6.45 -3.68
C GLU A 158 13.89 5.27 -3.21
N ASP A 159 15.15 5.56 -2.85
CA ASP A 159 16.12 4.63 -2.27
C ASP A 159 16.02 4.50 -0.75
N ALA A 160 15.06 5.18 -0.10
CA ALA A 160 14.86 5.10 1.34
C ALA A 160 14.41 3.69 1.75
N LEU A 161 15.21 3.01 2.58
CA LEU A 161 14.90 1.68 3.07
C LEU A 161 14.15 1.75 4.41
N PRO A 162 13.01 1.05 4.58
CA PRO A 162 12.23 1.09 5.82
C PRO A 162 13.05 0.81 7.08
N GLN A 163 14.03 -0.09 7.00
CA GLN A 163 14.88 -0.49 8.13
C GLN A 163 15.75 0.65 8.69
N ASP A 164 16.11 1.64 7.87
CA ASP A 164 16.90 2.81 8.31
C ASP A 164 16.05 3.80 9.12
N PHE A 165 14.74 3.69 8.99
CA PHE A 165 13.75 4.53 9.66
C PHE A 165 13.10 3.81 10.84
N VAL A 166 12.71 2.56 10.65
CA VAL A 166 12.13 1.65 11.64
C VAL A 166 13.01 0.40 11.71
N PRO A 167 14.00 0.35 12.61
CA PRO A 167 14.91 -0.80 12.70
C PRO A 167 14.14 -2.07 13.04
N LEU A 168 14.72 -3.22 12.71
CA LEU A 168 14.15 -4.50 13.13
C LEU A 168 14.26 -4.67 14.65
N PRO A 169 13.25 -5.26 15.32
CA PRO A 169 13.33 -5.50 16.75
C PRO A 169 14.46 -6.48 17.07
N ASP A 170 15.24 -6.19 18.10
CA ASP A 170 16.40 -6.96 18.55
C ASP A 170 16.12 -7.80 19.80
N LEU A 171 14.98 -7.59 20.47
CA LEU A 171 14.57 -8.33 21.66
C LEU A 171 14.22 -9.80 21.33
N GLU A 172 14.57 -10.70 22.27
CA GLU A 172 14.36 -12.15 22.16
C GLU A 172 12.90 -12.51 21.84
N GLU A 173 11.95 -11.78 22.42
CA GLU A 173 10.52 -12.02 22.24
C GLU A 173 10.05 -11.88 20.77
N PHE A 174 10.70 -10.99 19.98
CA PHE A 174 10.35 -10.76 18.58
C PHE A 174 11.09 -11.64 17.60
N LYS A 175 12.10 -12.43 18.04
CA LYS A 175 12.88 -13.31 17.15
C LYS A 175 12.05 -14.35 16.40
N SER A 176 10.87 -14.67 16.91
CA SER A 176 9.93 -15.58 16.24
C SER A 176 9.35 -15.00 14.95
N VAL A 177 9.27 -13.67 14.83
CA VAL A 177 8.73 -12.98 13.66
C VAL A 177 9.85 -12.83 12.62
N ARG A 178 9.74 -13.59 11.52
CA ARG A 178 10.78 -13.63 10.47
C ARG A 178 10.61 -12.48 9.50
N ILE A 179 11.16 -11.33 9.87
CA ILE A 179 10.98 -10.09 9.13
C ILE A 179 11.93 -10.00 7.92
N SER A 180 11.45 -9.44 6.82
CA SER A 180 12.27 -8.91 5.74
C SER A 180 11.73 -7.56 5.28
N THR A 181 12.64 -6.65 5.00
CA THR A 181 12.39 -5.32 4.41
C THR A 181 12.94 -5.26 2.99
N GLU A 182 13.23 -6.39 2.35
CA GLU A 182 13.68 -6.43 0.96
C GLU A 182 12.54 -6.13 -0.01
N LEU A 183 12.84 -5.40 -1.08
CA LEU A 183 11.86 -4.95 -2.09
C LEU A 183 11.05 -6.12 -2.66
N ASN A 184 11.74 -7.16 -3.13
CA ASN A 184 11.15 -8.36 -3.76
C ASN A 184 10.39 -9.27 -2.79
N ARG A 185 10.55 -9.09 -1.47
CA ARG A 185 9.85 -9.88 -0.46
C ARG A 185 8.60 -9.19 0.08
N SER A 186 8.45 -7.90 -0.15
CA SER A 186 7.34 -7.12 0.39
C SER A 186 5.97 -7.74 0.06
N ILE A 187 5.09 -7.78 1.06
CA ILE A 187 3.69 -8.20 0.88
C ILE A 187 2.91 -7.19 0.06
N VAL A 188 3.22 -5.89 0.14
CA VAL A 188 2.63 -4.89 -0.76
C VAL A 188 3.61 -4.66 -1.91
N PRO A 189 3.19 -4.79 -3.19
CA PRO A 189 4.04 -4.40 -4.30
C PRO A 189 4.49 -2.94 -4.14
N VAL A 190 5.80 -2.70 -4.21
CA VAL A 190 6.35 -1.36 -4.06
C VAL A 190 6.07 -0.58 -5.34
N THR A 191 5.26 0.48 -5.23
CA THR A 191 4.82 1.31 -6.37
C THR A 191 5.48 2.69 -6.34
N ARG A 192 5.65 3.31 -7.51
CA ARG A 192 6.17 4.69 -7.61
C ARG A 192 5.12 5.75 -7.30
N GLY A 193 3.83 5.42 -7.39
CA GLY A 193 2.72 6.34 -7.17
C GLY A 193 2.85 7.61 -8.02
N HIS A 194 2.77 8.76 -7.37
CA HIS A 194 2.80 10.09 -7.99
C HIS A 194 4.22 10.68 -8.14
N ARG A 195 5.28 9.85 -8.02
CA ARG A 195 6.65 10.29 -8.35
C ARG A 195 6.73 10.68 -9.83
N GLN A 196 7.72 11.52 -10.16
CA GLN A 196 8.01 11.87 -11.54
C GLN A 196 8.32 10.60 -12.36
N LYS A 197 7.62 10.47 -13.49
CA LYS A 197 7.80 9.36 -14.43
C LYS A 197 9.06 9.59 -15.25
N ASN A 198 9.73 8.50 -15.62
CA ASN A 198 10.98 8.56 -16.40
C ASN A 198 10.73 8.45 -17.92
N SER A 199 9.49 8.12 -18.31
CA SER A 199 9.03 8.00 -19.68
C SER A 199 7.57 8.44 -19.75
N GLU A 200 7.10 8.87 -20.92
CA GLU A 200 5.69 9.12 -21.21
C GLU A 200 4.91 7.85 -21.56
N GLU A 201 5.61 6.72 -21.78
CA GLU A 201 4.97 5.46 -22.13
C GLU A 201 4.43 4.73 -20.89
N LEU A 202 3.15 4.38 -20.97
CA LEU A 202 2.45 3.60 -19.97
C LEU A 202 2.01 2.26 -20.56
N CYS A 203 1.70 1.30 -19.71
CA CYS A 203 1.02 0.08 -20.09
C CYS A 203 0.05 -0.33 -18.98
N LEU A 204 -1.22 -0.52 -19.33
CA LEU A 204 -2.20 -1.13 -18.46
C LEU A 204 -2.19 -2.64 -18.68
N VAL A 205 -2.10 -3.40 -17.59
CA VAL A 205 -2.33 -4.85 -17.58
C VAL A 205 -3.45 -5.16 -16.59
N VAL A 206 -4.45 -5.93 -17.01
CA VAL A 206 -5.56 -6.35 -16.13
C VAL A 206 -5.68 -7.87 -16.12
N PHE A 207 -5.47 -8.44 -14.93
CA PHE A 207 -5.77 -9.83 -14.64
C PHE A 207 -7.20 -9.97 -14.11
N PHE A 208 -7.88 -11.03 -14.54
CA PHE A 208 -9.21 -11.36 -14.06
C PHE A 208 -9.13 -12.33 -12.88
N ALA A 209 -10.16 -12.36 -12.04
CA ALA A 209 -10.22 -13.21 -10.86
C ALA A 209 -10.03 -14.70 -11.23
N GLY A 210 -9.26 -15.41 -10.41
CA GLY A 210 -8.87 -16.80 -10.61
C GLY A 210 -7.92 -17.26 -9.51
N VAL A 211 -7.68 -18.57 -9.45
CA VAL A 211 -6.88 -19.20 -8.37
C VAL A 211 -5.45 -18.66 -8.29
N TYR A 212 -4.87 -18.27 -9.42
CA TYR A 212 -3.48 -17.82 -9.52
C TYR A 212 -3.32 -16.32 -9.78
N THR A 213 -4.39 -15.51 -9.72
CA THR A 213 -4.37 -14.09 -10.10
C THR A 213 -3.31 -13.29 -9.34
N THR A 214 -3.26 -13.42 -8.01
CA THR A 214 -2.26 -12.73 -7.19
C THR A 214 -0.83 -13.18 -7.52
N ALA A 215 -0.62 -14.47 -7.74
CA ALA A 215 0.70 -15.01 -8.08
C ALA A 215 1.16 -14.56 -9.49
N ASN A 216 0.25 -14.54 -10.45
CA ASN A 216 0.51 -14.08 -11.81
C ASN A 216 0.81 -12.57 -11.85
N ALA A 217 0.05 -11.76 -11.11
CA ALA A 217 0.30 -10.33 -10.98
C ALA A 217 1.69 -10.05 -10.39
N ARG A 218 2.06 -10.74 -9.30
CA ARG A 218 3.41 -10.65 -8.71
C ARG A 218 4.50 -11.07 -9.69
N LYS A 219 4.30 -12.19 -10.38
CA LYS A 219 5.28 -12.66 -11.36
C LYS A 219 5.48 -11.66 -12.49
N LEU A 220 4.41 -11.02 -12.99
CA LEU A 220 4.56 -9.98 -14.00
C LEU A 220 5.32 -8.76 -13.47
N ILE A 221 5.05 -8.34 -12.22
CA ILE A 221 5.78 -7.27 -11.57
C ILE A 221 7.28 -7.60 -11.51
N ASP A 222 7.63 -8.82 -11.10
CA ASP A 222 9.04 -9.25 -11.00
C ASP A 222 9.73 -9.28 -12.38
N GLU A 223 9.06 -9.82 -13.41
CA GLU A 223 9.59 -9.89 -14.78
C GLU A 223 9.79 -8.49 -15.41
N MET A 224 8.87 -7.56 -15.14
CA MET A 224 8.95 -6.18 -15.60
C MET A 224 10.04 -5.40 -14.85
N ALA A 225 10.13 -5.56 -13.52
CA ALA A 225 11.17 -4.95 -12.71
C ALA A 225 12.58 -5.43 -13.10
N ALA A 226 12.73 -6.72 -13.44
CA ALA A 226 14.00 -7.27 -13.94
C ALA A 226 14.45 -6.69 -15.30
N LYS A 227 13.56 -5.96 -15.98
CA LYS A 227 13.82 -5.23 -17.24
C LYS A 227 13.79 -3.72 -17.05
N ASP A 228 13.93 -3.24 -15.81
CA ASP A 228 13.96 -1.81 -15.43
C ASP A 228 12.66 -1.03 -15.72
N PHE A 229 11.52 -1.71 -15.83
CA PHE A 229 10.23 -1.05 -15.91
C PHE A 229 9.68 -0.71 -14.52
N ALA A 230 9.14 0.49 -14.37
CA ALA A 230 8.56 0.96 -13.14
C ALA A 230 7.12 0.49 -12.96
N LEU A 231 6.78 -0.05 -11.79
CA LEU A 231 5.39 -0.22 -11.37
C LEU A 231 4.88 1.11 -10.81
N VAL A 232 3.95 1.76 -11.50
CA VAL A 232 3.41 3.07 -11.10
C VAL A 232 2.37 2.90 -10.00
N GLN A 233 1.37 2.07 -10.23
CA GLN A 233 0.30 1.80 -9.29
C GLN A 233 -0.42 0.50 -9.63
N THR A 234 -1.23 0.03 -8.69
CA THR A 234 -2.04 -1.18 -8.81
C THR A 234 -3.46 -0.90 -8.34
N LYS A 235 -4.39 -1.77 -8.73
CA LYS A 235 -5.76 -1.75 -8.20
C LYS A 235 -6.37 -3.13 -8.16
N GLU A 236 -7.11 -3.45 -7.11
CA GLU A 236 -8.05 -4.56 -7.08
C GLU A 236 -9.46 -4.03 -6.91
N ILE A 237 -10.34 -4.29 -7.89
CA ILE A 237 -11.70 -3.76 -7.90
C ILE A 237 -12.65 -4.68 -8.65
N SER A 238 -13.89 -4.79 -8.17
CA SER A 238 -14.98 -5.40 -8.94
C SER A 238 -15.20 -4.62 -10.23
N MET A 239 -15.67 -5.25 -11.31
CA MET A 239 -15.93 -4.55 -12.57
C MET A 239 -17.22 -5.07 -13.19
N ARG A 240 -18.13 -4.17 -13.58
CA ARG A 240 -19.39 -4.54 -14.25
C ARG A 240 -19.20 -4.54 -15.77
N PRO A 241 -20.08 -5.21 -16.54
CA PRO A 241 -19.98 -5.23 -18.01
C PRO A 241 -19.92 -3.83 -18.64
N ASP A 242 -20.71 -2.87 -18.14
CA ASP A 242 -20.70 -1.49 -18.65
C ASP A 242 -19.36 -0.79 -18.42
N ASP A 243 -18.72 -1.07 -17.28
CA ASP A 243 -17.42 -0.52 -16.93
C ASP A 243 -16.33 -1.15 -17.81
N ALA A 244 -16.41 -2.46 -18.05
CA ALA A 244 -15.52 -3.17 -18.99
C ALA A 244 -15.65 -2.65 -20.44
N ASN A 245 -16.85 -2.31 -20.89
CA ASN A 245 -17.06 -1.69 -22.21
C ASN A 245 -16.37 -0.32 -22.33
N ARG A 246 -16.32 0.46 -21.25
CA ARG A 246 -15.62 1.75 -21.21
C ARG A 246 -14.10 1.59 -21.24
N VAL A 247 -13.59 0.64 -20.44
CA VAL A 247 -12.14 0.42 -20.31
C VAL A 247 -11.58 -0.34 -21.52
N PHE A 248 -12.12 -1.50 -21.84
CA PHE A 248 -11.56 -2.42 -22.84
C PHE A 248 -12.11 -2.20 -24.26
N LYS A 249 -13.12 -1.34 -24.42
CA LYS A 249 -13.72 -0.97 -25.71
C LYS A 249 -14.10 -2.21 -26.54
N GLU A 250 -13.61 -2.32 -27.77
CA GLU A 250 -13.92 -3.44 -28.68
C GLU A 250 -13.51 -4.80 -28.12
N LYS A 251 -12.53 -4.86 -27.21
CA LYS A 251 -12.05 -6.10 -26.58
C LYS A 251 -12.90 -6.51 -25.37
N ALA A 252 -13.84 -5.69 -24.92
CA ALA A 252 -14.62 -5.97 -23.70
C ALA A 252 -15.39 -7.29 -23.78
N ALA A 253 -15.90 -7.66 -24.95
CA ALA A 253 -16.65 -8.90 -25.17
C ALA A 253 -15.86 -10.16 -24.75
N ASP A 254 -14.53 -10.15 -24.92
CA ASP A 254 -13.66 -11.29 -24.57
C ASP A 254 -13.47 -11.48 -23.07
N PHE A 255 -13.74 -10.43 -22.29
CA PHE A 255 -13.45 -10.32 -20.86
C PHE A 255 -14.70 -10.27 -19.97
N ILE A 256 -15.84 -9.78 -20.48
CA ILE A 256 -17.11 -9.71 -19.74
C ILE A 256 -17.48 -11.05 -19.05
N PRO A 257 -17.34 -12.22 -19.68
CA PRO A 257 -17.65 -13.50 -19.03
C PRO A 257 -16.77 -13.81 -17.80
N LEU A 258 -15.60 -13.18 -17.67
CA LEU A 258 -14.66 -13.40 -16.57
C LEU A 258 -14.97 -12.53 -15.34
N LEU A 259 -15.71 -11.43 -15.52
CA LEU A 259 -15.99 -10.46 -14.45
C LEU A 259 -16.84 -11.04 -13.31
N GLN A 260 -17.61 -12.10 -13.58
CA GLN A 260 -18.43 -12.78 -12.57
C GLN A 260 -17.59 -13.58 -11.56
N GLN A 261 -16.31 -13.82 -11.85
CA GLN A 261 -15.43 -14.65 -11.01
C GLN A 261 -14.89 -13.89 -9.79
N GLY A 262 -14.96 -12.56 -9.79
CA GLY A 262 -14.48 -11.71 -8.70
C GLY A 262 -13.83 -10.42 -9.20
N PRO A 263 -13.14 -9.69 -8.31
CA PRO A 263 -12.47 -8.44 -8.67
C PRO A 263 -11.31 -8.68 -9.65
N VAL A 264 -11.09 -7.69 -10.51
CA VAL A 264 -9.93 -7.66 -11.40
C VAL A 264 -8.74 -7.02 -10.69
N VAL A 265 -7.53 -7.41 -11.07
CA VAL A 265 -6.27 -6.81 -10.61
C VAL A 265 -5.60 -6.08 -11.76
N ALA A 266 -5.52 -4.75 -11.67
CA ALA A 266 -4.86 -3.88 -12.62
C ALA A 266 -3.45 -3.49 -12.15
N LEU A 267 -2.53 -3.43 -13.10
CA LEU A 267 -1.15 -2.98 -12.94
C LEU A 267 -0.86 -1.90 -13.98
N GLU A 268 -0.34 -0.76 -13.56
CA GLU A 268 0.19 0.28 -14.46
C GLU A 268 1.71 0.23 -14.44
N PHE A 269 2.32 -0.01 -15.60
CA PHE A 269 3.76 0.06 -15.79
C PHE A 269 4.16 1.33 -16.56
N ASN A 270 5.38 1.81 -16.33
CA ASN A 270 5.98 2.96 -17.00
C ASN A 270 7.41 2.66 -17.46
N GLY A 271 7.73 3.08 -18.69
CA GLY A 271 9.05 2.94 -19.30
C GLY A 271 8.96 2.80 -20.81
N ASP A 272 10.02 3.19 -21.53
CA ASP A 272 10.05 3.09 -22.98
C ASP A 272 10.00 1.61 -23.43
N GLY A 273 9.03 1.26 -24.28
CA GLY A 273 8.77 -0.12 -24.68
C GLY A 273 7.97 -0.95 -23.68
N ALA A 274 7.37 -0.34 -22.64
CA ALA A 274 6.61 -1.06 -21.62
C ALA A 274 5.45 -1.88 -22.22
N VAL A 275 4.78 -1.37 -23.25
CA VAL A 275 3.67 -2.08 -23.90
C VAL A 275 4.16 -3.37 -24.57
N GLU A 276 5.20 -3.27 -25.38
CA GLU A 276 5.78 -4.42 -26.09
C GLU A 276 6.32 -5.46 -25.09
N ALA A 277 7.02 -5.01 -24.05
CA ALA A 277 7.54 -5.89 -23.00
C ALA A 277 6.42 -6.65 -22.29
N CYS A 278 5.35 -5.97 -21.86
CA CYS A 278 4.18 -6.59 -21.25
C CYS A 278 3.54 -7.62 -22.18
N GLN A 279 3.32 -7.30 -23.45
CA GLN A 279 2.72 -8.21 -24.42
C GLN A 279 3.57 -9.48 -24.63
N ASN A 280 4.89 -9.31 -24.76
CA ASN A 280 5.83 -10.42 -24.91
C ASN A 280 5.87 -11.34 -23.67
N ILE A 281 5.89 -10.76 -22.46
CA ILE A 281 5.85 -11.55 -21.22
C ILE A 281 4.50 -12.25 -21.09
N VAL A 282 3.39 -11.57 -21.35
CA VAL A 282 2.04 -12.15 -21.22
C VAL A 282 1.83 -13.30 -22.20
N SER A 283 2.22 -13.14 -23.46
CA SER A 283 2.12 -14.20 -24.47
C SER A 283 3.02 -15.40 -24.18
N THR A 284 4.17 -15.20 -23.54
CA THR A 284 5.12 -16.30 -23.27
C THR A 284 4.84 -17.00 -21.95
N VAL A 285 4.61 -16.23 -20.88
CA VAL A 285 4.53 -16.72 -19.50
C VAL A 285 3.10 -17.03 -19.09
N PHE A 286 2.13 -16.27 -19.60
CA PHE A 286 0.72 -16.35 -19.21
C PHE A 286 -0.18 -16.78 -20.37
N SER A 287 0.36 -17.54 -21.34
CA SER A 287 -0.33 -17.99 -22.56
C SER A 287 -1.66 -18.72 -22.32
N ALA A 288 -1.81 -19.37 -21.17
CA ALA A 288 -3.04 -20.07 -20.76
C ALA A 288 -4.07 -19.17 -20.04
N SER A 289 -3.71 -17.92 -19.73
CA SER A 289 -4.55 -16.97 -18.99
C SER A 289 -5.04 -15.87 -19.91
N LYS A 290 -6.33 -15.52 -19.81
CA LYS A 290 -6.86 -14.30 -20.43
C LYS A 290 -6.44 -13.10 -19.59
N VAL A 291 -5.64 -12.21 -20.17
CA VAL A 291 -5.12 -11.00 -19.54
C VAL A 291 -5.32 -9.86 -20.54
N PHE A 292 -5.85 -8.73 -20.09
CA PHE A 292 -5.86 -7.52 -20.91
C PHE A 292 -4.49 -6.86 -20.81
N VAL A 293 -3.95 -6.43 -21.96
CA VAL A 293 -2.75 -5.61 -22.05
C VAL A 293 -3.05 -4.50 -23.04
N SER A 294 -2.62 -3.26 -22.72
CA SER A 294 -2.69 -2.15 -23.68
C SER A 294 -2.10 -2.55 -25.03
N GLU A 295 -2.71 -2.05 -26.10
CA GLU A 295 -2.38 -2.50 -27.47
C GLU A 295 -1.17 -1.78 -28.05
N SER A 296 -1.07 -0.48 -27.78
CA SER A 296 0.00 0.36 -28.28
C SER A 296 0.32 1.47 -27.27
N LYS A 297 1.50 2.07 -27.43
CA LYS A 297 1.90 3.28 -26.69
C LYS A 297 0.86 4.41 -26.80
N SER A 298 0.22 4.55 -27.95
CA SER A 298 -0.76 5.62 -28.21
C SER A 298 -2.11 5.41 -27.53
N SER A 299 -2.53 4.15 -27.29
CA SER A 299 -3.79 3.85 -26.61
C SER A 299 -3.62 3.65 -25.10
N ALA A 300 -2.43 3.28 -24.64
CA ALA A 300 -2.19 2.89 -23.25
C ALA A 300 -2.54 3.98 -22.23
N SER A 301 -2.22 5.25 -22.49
CA SER A 301 -2.59 6.34 -21.57
C SER A 301 -4.12 6.45 -21.42
N GLN A 302 -4.86 6.29 -22.51
CA GLN A 302 -6.33 6.30 -22.46
C GLN A 302 -6.89 5.07 -21.74
N ASP A 303 -6.25 3.90 -21.87
CA ASP A 303 -6.66 2.69 -21.15
C ASP A 303 -6.49 2.88 -19.63
N VAL A 304 -5.33 3.41 -19.21
CA VAL A 304 -5.02 3.78 -17.82
C VAL A 304 -6.05 4.79 -17.31
N ASP A 305 -6.27 5.90 -18.02
CA ASP A 305 -7.22 6.93 -17.62
C ASP A 305 -8.63 6.37 -17.51
N ASN A 306 -9.07 5.56 -18.47
CA ASN A 306 -10.40 4.93 -18.43
C ASN A 306 -10.55 4.02 -17.21
N PHE A 307 -9.52 3.24 -16.87
CA PHE A 307 -9.56 2.32 -15.74
C PHE A 307 -9.58 3.06 -14.40
N TYR A 308 -8.69 4.03 -14.20
CA TYR A 308 -8.58 4.72 -12.90
C TYR A 308 -9.69 5.74 -12.68
N ASN A 309 -10.19 6.42 -13.72
CA ASN A 309 -11.41 7.23 -13.60
C ASN A 309 -12.60 6.38 -13.15
N TYR A 310 -12.73 5.17 -13.70
CA TYR A 310 -13.72 4.20 -13.25
C TYR A 310 -13.51 3.79 -11.78
N ALA A 311 -12.27 3.45 -11.42
CA ALA A 311 -11.94 2.98 -10.07
C ALA A 311 -12.22 4.06 -9.01
N ASP A 312 -11.89 5.32 -9.30
CA ASP A 312 -12.11 6.44 -8.40
C ASP A 312 -13.60 6.75 -8.23
N MET A 313 -14.40 6.66 -9.30
CA MET A 313 -15.87 6.81 -9.21
C MET A 313 -16.51 5.76 -8.30
N GLN A 314 -16.00 4.53 -8.28
CA GLN A 314 -16.55 3.48 -7.41
C GLN A 314 -16.12 3.58 -5.95
N MET A 315 -14.96 4.16 -5.66
CA MET A 315 -14.48 4.35 -4.28
C MET A 315 -14.98 5.63 -3.62
N GLY A 316 -15.41 6.62 -4.40
CA GLY A 316 -16.02 7.86 -3.90
C GLY A 316 -17.50 7.73 -3.51
N MET A 317 -18.12 6.57 -3.76
CA MET A 317 -19.48 6.21 -3.33
C MET A 317 -19.44 5.36 -2.06
#